data_AF-A0A835LVV0-F1
#
_entry.id   AF-A0A835LVV0-F1
#
_cell.length_a   1.000
_cell.length_b   1.000
_cell.length_c   1.000
_cell.angle_alpha   90.00
_cell.angle_beta   90.00
_cell.angle_gamma   90.00
#
_symmetry.space_group_name_H-M   'P 1'
#
loop_
_entity.id
_entity.type
_entity.pdbx_description
1 polymer ?
#
loop_
_entity_poly.entity_id
_entity_poly.type
_entity_poly.pdbx_seq_one_letter_code
_entity_poly.pdbx_strand_id
1 'polypeptide(L)'
;MLEKGLAADPAVYNYLMLGLVKNEDGDRALALFKELKEKLEFVNDGIVYGNLMKAYFLKGLDKEAMEIYADLLGEGSSVKMNVLAYNSALQAMIKNGKSDEALQLFERMKEEHGPPRKLTVNLGSYNVMVDWFCEQGKFDDAIEVFRRWVRRDAVHLSTI
;
A
#
# COMPACT_ATOMS: atom_id res chain seq x y z
N MET A 1 -11.18 -21.55 17.83
CA MET A 1 -10.43 -22.82 17.80
C MET A 1 -10.19 -23.17 16.34
N LEU A 2 -8.96 -23.07 15.85
CA LEU A 2 -8.58 -23.62 14.56
C LEU A 2 -7.85 -24.94 14.86
N GLU A 3 -8.46 -26.05 14.43
CA GLU A 3 -7.88 -27.38 14.52
C GLU A 3 -6.56 -27.44 13.73
N LYS A 4 -5.58 -28.11 14.34
CA LYS A 4 -4.27 -28.42 13.77
C LYS A 4 -4.46 -29.19 12.46
N GLY A 5 -4.22 -28.56 11.33
CA GLY A 5 -4.19 -29.26 10.03
C GLY A 5 -4.18 -28.38 8.80
N LEU A 6 -4.69 -27.15 8.88
CA LEU A 6 -4.60 -26.19 7.78
C LEU A 6 -3.36 -25.32 7.96
N ALA A 7 -2.42 -25.41 7.01
CA ALA A 7 -1.31 -24.48 6.91
C ALA A 7 -1.87 -23.05 6.90
N ALA A 8 -1.23 -22.12 7.63
CA ALA A 8 -1.66 -20.74 7.65
C ALA A 8 -1.65 -20.18 6.22
N ASP A 9 -2.80 -19.67 5.76
CA ASP A 9 -2.95 -19.08 4.44
C ASP A 9 -2.86 -17.55 4.57
N PRO A 10 -1.81 -16.89 4.03
CA PRO A 10 -1.70 -15.43 4.02
C PRO A 10 -2.95 -14.72 3.47
N ALA A 11 -3.68 -15.33 2.54
CA ALA A 11 -4.90 -14.75 1.98
C ALA A 11 -6.03 -14.69 3.04
N VAL A 12 -6.19 -15.73 3.85
CA VAL A 12 -7.18 -15.73 4.94
C VAL A 12 -6.83 -14.69 5.99
N TYR A 13 -5.56 -14.62 6.40
CA TYR A 13 -5.11 -13.61 7.35
C TYR A 13 -5.25 -12.19 6.79
N ASN A 14 -4.95 -11.99 5.51
CA ASN A 14 -5.20 -10.72 4.82
C ASN A 14 -6.67 -10.29 4.96
N TYR A 15 -7.64 -11.15 4.64
CA TYR A 15 -9.05 -10.81 4.75
C TYR A 15 -9.48 -10.49 6.18
N LEU A 16 -9.01 -11.27 7.16
CA LEU A 16 -9.30 -11.03 8.58
C LEU A 16 -8.70 -9.70 9.05
N MET A 17 -7.43 -9.45 8.75
CA MET A 17 -6.74 -8.21 9.08
C MET A 17 -7.41 -7.00 8.41
N LEU A 18 -7.79 -7.11 7.13
CA LEU A 18 -8.51 -6.06 6.43
C LEU A 18 -9.85 -5.75 7.10
N GLY A 19 -10.60 -6.79 7.50
CA GLY A 19 -11.85 -6.63 8.23
C GLY A 19 -11.67 -5.91 9.56
N LEU A 20 -10.63 -6.27 10.32
CA LEU A 20 -10.32 -5.63 11.61
C LEU A 20 -9.90 -4.17 11.45
N VAL A 21 -8.99 -3.88 10.52
CA VAL A 21 -8.56 -2.51 10.20
C VAL A 21 -9.74 -1.65 9.75
N LYS A 22 -10.65 -2.18 8.94
CA LYS A 22 -11.87 -1.46 8.51
C LYS A 22 -12.82 -1.13 9.67
N ASN A 23 -12.76 -1.89 10.75
CA ASN A 23 -13.54 -1.68 11.97
C ASN A 23 -12.69 -1.08 13.10
N GLU A 24 -11.58 -0.43 12.75
CA GLU A 24 -10.68 0.29 13.68
C GLU A 24 -10.05 -0.58 14.79
N ASP A 25 -10.07 -1.91 14.62
CA ASP A 25 -9.50 -2.85 15.58
C ASP A 25 -8.05 -3.17 15.23
N GLY A 26 -7.18 -2.18 15.49
CA GLY A 26 -5.73 -2.33 15.27
C GLY A 26 -5.12 -3.43 16.13
N ASP A 27 -5.56 -3.60 17.38
CA ASP A 27 -4.97 -4.55 18.32
C ASP A 27 -5.10 -6.00 17.83
N ARG A 28 -6.30 -6.41 17.41
CA ARG A 28 -6.49 -7.76 16.87
C ARG A 28 -5.81 -7.93 15.51
N ALA A 29 -5.74 -6.88 14.69
CA ALA A 29 -5.03 -6.95 13.42
C ALA A 29 -3.52 -7.20 13.62
N LEU A 30 -2.90 -6.52 14.59
CA LEU A 30 -1.50 -6.75 14.97
C LEU A 30 -1.29 -8.15 15.55
N ALA A 31 -2.22 -8.62 16.40
CA ALA A 31 -2.16 -9.97 16.96
C ALA A 31 -2.22 -11.06 15.87
N LEU A 32 -3.11 -10.90 14.87
CA LEU A 32 -3.19 -11.84 13.74
C LEU A 32 -1.93 -11.85 12.89
N PHE A 33 -1.29 -10.70 12.68
CA PHE A 33 -0.02 -10.67 11.95
C PHE A 33 1.10 -11.38 12.73
N LYS A 34 1.15 -11.20 14.05
CA LYS A 34 2.09 -11.93 14.91
C LYS A 34 1.85 -13.44 14.83
N GLU A 35 0.60 -13.87 14.93
CA GLU A 35 0.21 -15.28 14.78
C GLU A 35 0.60 -15.84 13.39
N LEU A 36 0.42 -15.06 12.32
CA LEU A 36 0.83 -15.44 10.97
C LEU A 36 2.35 -15.67 10.88
N LYS A 37 3.16 -14.78 11.48
CA LYS A 37 4.61 -14.91 11.54
C LYS A 37 5.08 -16.10 12.39
N GLU A 38 4.32 -16.49 13.41
CA GLU A 38 4.64 -17.69 14.20
C GLU A 38 4.35 -18.99 13.42
N LYS A 39 3.41 -18.95 12.46
CA LYS A 39 2.99 -20.11 11.65
C LYS A 39 3.72 -20.24 10.32
N LEU A 40 4.33 -19.16 9.82
CA LEU A 40 5.02 -19.12 8.54
C LEU A 40 6.47 -18.67 8.73
N GLU A 41 7.40 -19.37 8.08
CA GLU A 41 8.81 -18.96 8.04
C GLU A 41 8.99 -17.60 7.34
N PHE A 42 8.16 -17.32 6.32
CA PHE A 42 8.19 -16.06 5.59
C PHE A 42 6.80 -15.64 5.08
N VAL A 43 6.47 -14.36 5.20
CA VAL A 43 5.23 -13.77 4.66
C VAL A 43 5.59 -12.96 3.43
N ASN A 44 5.21 -13.44 2.24
CA ASN A 44 5.52 -12.78 0.97
C ASN A 44 4.28 -12.13 0.32
N ASP A 45 3.56 -11.29 1.06
CA ASP A 45 2.33 -10.67 0.58
C ASP A 45 2.28 -9.18 0.95
N GLY A 46 2.45 -8.31 -0.05
CA GLY A 46 2.42 -6.87 0.14
C GLY A 46 1.08 -6.33 0.68
N ILE A 47 -0.04 -7.02 0.45
CA ILE A 47 -1.35 -6.60 0.99
C ILE A 47 -1.42 -6.87 2.49
N VAL A 48 -0.89 -8.00 2.95
CA VAL A 48 -0.77 -8.29 4.39
C VAL A 48 0.01 -7.19 5.10
N TYR A 49 1.15 -6.80 4.53
CA TYR A 49 1.95 -5.70 5.07
C TYR A 49 1.26 -4.34 4.96
N GLY A 50 0.49 -4.09 3.91
CA GLY A 50 -0.35 -2.89 3.81
C GLY A 50 -1.40 -2.81 4.92
N ASN A 51 -2.03 -3.94 5.29
CA ASN A 51 -2.95 -4.00 6.42
C ASN A 51 -2.24 -3.85 7.76
N LEU A 52 -1.04 -4.42 7.90
CA LEU A 52 -0.21 -4.23 9.08
C LEU A 52 0.14 -2.76 9.30
N MET A 53 0.57 -2.06 8.25
CA MET A 53 0.85 -0.63 8.29
C MET A 53 -0.38 0.18 8.75
N LYS A 54 -1.56 -0.11 8.19
CA LYS A 54 -2.81 0.52 8.62
C LYS A 54 -3.14 0.23 10.09
N ALA A 55 -2.89 -0.99 10.57
CA ALA A 55 -3.10 -1.34 11.97
C ALA A 55 -2.18 -0.54 12.91
N TYR A 56 -0.91 -0.34 12.54
CA TYR A 56 0.00 0.51 13.31
C TYR A 56 -0.47 1.97 13.34
N PHE A 57 -0.89 2.54 12.21
CA PHE A 57 -1.45 3.88 12.17
C PHE A 57 -2.70 4.05 13.05
N LEU A 58 -3.63 3.08 13.03
CA LEU A 58 -4.80 3.09 13.93
C LEU A 58 -4.41 3.14 15.41
N LYS A 59 -3.24 2.60 15.76
CA LYS A 59 -2.70 2.59 17.12
C LYS A 59 -1.87 3.84 17.45
N GLY A 60 -1.72 4.79 16.53
CA GLY A 60 -0.84 5.95 16.66
C GLY A 60 0.65 5.59 16.66
N LEU A 61 0.99 4.41 16.15
CA LEU A 61 2.34 3.85 16.07
C LEU A 61 2.94 4.17 14.70
N ASP A 62 2.99 5.47 14.38
CA ASP A 62 3.40 5.97 13.07
C ASP A 62 4.83 5.55 12.71
N LYS A 63 5.71 5.51 13.70
CA LYS A 63 7.12 5.17 13.49
C LYS A 63 7.24 3.73 13.00
N GLU A 64 6.58 2.81 13.67
CA GLU A 64 6.53 1.39 13.33
C GLU A 64 5.89 1.16 11.95
N ALA A 65 4.83 1.91 11.63
CA ALA A 65 4.20 1.87 10.31
C ALA A 65 5.18 2.26 9.20
N MET A 66 5.97 3.30 9.41
CA MET A 66 6.93 3.80 8.42
C MET A 66 8.22 2.96 8.35
N GLU A 67 8.66 2.35 9.45
CA GLU A 67 9.76 1.38 9.44
C GLU A 67 9.43 0.16 8.58
N ILE A 68 8.22 -0.40 8.74
CA ILE A 68 7.74 -1.50 7.87
C ILE A 68 7.77 -1.09 6.41
N TYR A 69 7.31 0.12 6.11
CA TYR A 69 7.28 0.60 4.75
C TYR A 69 8.69 0.78 4.16
N ALA A 70 9.64 1.30 4.94
CA ALA A 70 11.04 1.40 4.53
C ALA A 70 11.62 0.01 4.21
N ASP A 71 11.33 -1.00 5.04
CA ASP A 71 11.76 -2.38 4.81
C ASP A 71 11.15 -2.98 3.53
N LEU A 72 9.89 -2.66 3.21
CA LEU A 72 9.24 -3.12 1.98
C LEU A 72 9.80 -2.46 0.72
N LEU A 73 10.29 -1.23 0.83
CA LEU A 73 10.84 -0.46 -0.27
C LEU A 73 12.36 -0.59 -0.45
N GLY A 74 13.05 -1.14 0.55
CA GLY A 74 14.49 -1.30 0.55
C GLY A 74 14.99 -2.20 -0.57
N GLU A 75 16.20 -1.91 -1.07
CA GLU A 75 16.89 -2.77 -2.02
C GLU A 75 17.09 -4.15 -1.39
N GLY A 76 16.62 -5.21 -2.06
CA GLY A 76 16.69 -6.58 -1.56
C GLY A 76 15.45 -7.07 -0.82
N SER A 77 14.38 -6.26 -0.70
CA SER A 77 13.11 -6.75 -0.16
C SER A 77 12.58 -7.91 -0.99
N SER A 78 12.34 -9.06 -0.34
CA SER A 78 11.78 -10.26 -0.96
C SER A 78 10.25 -10.24 -1.00
N VAL A 79 9.62 -9.22 -0.41
CA VAL A 79 8.16 -9.04 -0.38
C VAL A 79 7.64 -8.58 -1.73
N LYS A 80 6.64 -9.30 -2.25
CA LYS A 80 5.96 -8.99 -3.51
C LYS A 80 4.88 -7.94 -3.26
N MET A 81 5.26 -6.68 -3.47
CA MET A 81 4.34 -5.57 -3.56
C MET A 81 3.73 -5.52 -4.97
N ASN A 82 2.39 -5.50 -5.05
CA ASN A 82 1.67 -5.22 -6.29
C ASN A 82 1.11 -3.78 -6.26
N VAL A 83 0.55 -3.32 -7.37
CA VAL A 83 -0.04 -1.97 -7.47
C VAL A 83 -1.10 -1.69 -6.40
N LEU A 84 -1.87 -2.70 -5.98
CA LEU A 84 -2.91 -2.55 -4.95
C LEU A 84 -2.30 -2.33 -3.55
N ALA A 85 -1.18 -3.00 -3.26
CA ALA A 85 -0.43 -2.83 -2.02
C ALA A 85 0.17 -1.42 -1.94
N TYR A 86 0.77 -0.94 -3.03
CA TYR A 86 1.28 0.43 -3.10
C TYR A 86 0.17 1.48 -2.96
N ASN A 87 -0.96 1.30 -3.65
CA ASN A 87 -2.10 2.21 -3.52
C ASN A 87 -2.65 2.23 -2.09
N SER A 88 -2.66 1.08 -1.41
CA SER A 88 -3.07 0.99 -0.01
C SER A 88 -2.09 1.73 0.92
N ALA A 89 -0.79 1.68 0.66
CA ALA A 89 0.22 2.41 1.40
C ALA A 89 0.06 3.93 1.19
N LEU A 90 -0.10 4.39 -0.06
CA LEU A 90 -0.38 5.81 -0.39
C LEU A 90 -1.58 6.33 0.41
N GLN A 91 -2.71 5.63 0.35
CA GLN A 91 -3.92 6.02 1.09
C GLN A 91 -3.69 6.05 2.60
N ALA A 92 -2.97 5.07 3.14
CA ALA A 92 -2.70 5.00 4.57
C ALA A 92 -1.80 6.18 5.01
N MET A 93 -0.76 6.49 4.26
CA MET A 93 0.12 7.63 4.53
C MET A 93 -0.62 8.96 4.50
N ILE A 94 -1.39 9.20 3.43
CA ILE A 94 -2.20 10.41 3.26
C ILE A 94 -3.14 10.62 4.44
N LYS A 95 -3.90 9.59 4.82
CA LYS A 95 -4.88 9.68 5.92
C LYS A 95 -4.25 9.95 7.28
N ASN A 96 -2.96 9.60 7.45
CA ASN A 96 -2.22 9.79 8.70
C ASN A 96 -1.22 10.95 8.61
N GLY A 97 -1.42 11.88 7.67
CA GLY A 97 -0.64 13.11 7.56
C GLY A 97 0.78 12.93 7.02
N LYS A 98 1.16 11.74 6.55
CA LYS A 98 2.47 11.44 5.92
C LYS A 98 2.46 11.76 4.43
N SER A 99 1.98 12.97 4.11
CA SER A 99 1.70 13.36 2.73
C SER A 99 2.96 13.51 1.88
N ASP A 100 4.07 13.97 2.48
CA ASP A 100 5.34 14.13 1.78
C ASP A 100 5.93 12.77 1.38
N GLU A 101 5.87 11.78 2.27
CA GLU A 101 6.29 10.42 2.00
C GLU A 101 5.39 9.74 0.95
N ALA A 102 4.08 10.00 1.00
CA ALA A 102 3.14 9.51 -0.01
C ALA A 102 3.46 10.10 -1.40
N LEU A 103 3.77 11.39 -1.47
CA LEU A 103 4.17 12.05 -2.72
C LEU A 103 5.47 11.47 -3.27
N GLN A 104 6.49 11.29 -2.42
CA GLN A 104 7.75 10.67 -2.81
C GLN A 104 7.54 9.25 -3.34
N LEU A 105 6.69 8.45 -2.69
CA LEU A 105 6.32 7.12 -3.17
C LEU A 105 5.69 7.20 -4.55
N PHE A 106 4.69 8.06 -4.73
CA PHE A 106 3.95 8.16 -5.97
C PHE A 106 4.85 8.59 -7.13
N GLU A 107 5.74 9.55 -6.92
CA GLU A 107 6.72 9.96 -7.93
C GLU A 107 7.69 8.81 -8.27
N ARG A 108 8.23 8.11 -7.26
CA ARG A 108 9.06 6.92 -7.49
C ARG A 108 8.31 5.84 -8.27
N MET A 109 7.04 5.59 -7.95
CA MET A 109 6.20 4.62 -8.69
C MET A 109 5.98 5.03 -10.15
N LYS A 110 5.91 6.33 -10.44
CA LYS A 110 5.79 6.85 -11.81
C LYS A 110 7.09 6.71 -12.58
N GLU A 111 8.23 7.01 -11.95
CA GLU A 111 9.56 6.96 -12.56
C GLU A 111 10.00 5.52 -12.82
N GLU A 112 9.76 4.62 -11.87
CA GLU A 112 10.11 3.21 -11.95
C GLU A 112 8.95 2.36 -12.51
N HIS A 113 8.00 2.98 -13.24
CA HIS A 113 6.85 2.25 -13.80
C HIS A 113 7.29 1.24 -14.86
N GLY A 114 7.23 -0.06 -14.52
CA GLY A 114 7.48 -1.15 -15.45
C GLY A 114 8.84 -1.83 -15.29
N PRO A 115 9.02 -3.02 -15.91
CA PRO A 115 10.25 -3.81 -15.75
C PRO A 115 11.51 -3.02 -16.15
N PRO A 116 12.66 -3.25 -15.48
CA PRO A 116 12.94 -4.30 -14.50
C PRO A 116 12.59 -3.94 -13.04
N ARG A 117 12.27 -2.67 -12.74
CA ARG A 117 11.97 -2.20 -11.38
C ARG A 117 10.46 -2.32 -11.15
N LYS A 118 10.05 -3.20 -10.23
CA LYS A 118 8.67 -3.72 -10.12
C LYS A 118 7.59 -2.71 -9.67
N LEU A 119 7.88 -1.41 -9.64
CA LEU A 119 6.90 -0.41 -9.23
C LEU A 119 5.91 -0.18 -10.37
N THR A 120 4.64 -0.07 -10.02
CA THR A 120 3.56 0.07 -11.00
C THR A 120 2.56 1.10 -10.51
N VAL A 121 2.19 2.03 -11.38
CA VAL A 121 1.03 2.91 -11.19
C VAL A 121 -0.11 2.40 -12.06
N ASN A 122 -1.34 2.60 -11.61
CA ASN A 122 -2.54 2.41 -12.41
C ASN A 122 -3.53 3.55 -12.15
N LEU A 123 -4.71 3.51 -12.79
CA LEU A 123 -5.77 4.48 -12.55
C LEU A 123 -6.09 4.65 -11.04
N GLY A 124 -6.06 3.56 -10.27
CA GLY A 124 -6.25 3.62 -8.82
C GLY A 124 -5.19 4.47 -8.10
N SER A 125 -3.93 4.41 -8.52
CA SER A 125 -2.85 5.23 -7.96
C SER A 125 -3.11 6.72 -8.20
N TYR A 126 -3.49 7.08 -9.42
CA TYR A 126 -3.81 8.46 -9.77
C TYR A 126 -5.06 8.97 -9.06
N ASN A 127 -6.11 8.16 -8.96
CA ASN A 127 -7.32 8.52 -8.22
C ASN A 127 -7.02 8.88 -6.76
N VAL A 128 -6.15 8.12 -6.09
CA VAL A 128 -5.74 8.41 -4.70
C VAL A 128 -5.11 9.79 -4.60
N MET A 129 -4.21 10.14 -5.53
CA MET A 129 -3.51 11.42 -5.49
C MET A 129 -4.43 12.59 -5.88
N VAL A 130 -5.29 12.41 -6.89
CA VAL A 130 -6.25 13.42 -7.32
C VAL A 130 -7.24 13.73 -6.20
N ASP A 131 -7.81 12.70 -5.57
CA ASP A 131 -8.74 12.84 -4.45
C ASP A 131 -8.08 13.60 -3.29
N TRP A 132 -6.86 13.20 -2.92
CA TRP A 132 -6.08 13.90 -1.90
C TRP A 132 -5.83 15.37 -2.23
N PHE A 133 -5.38 15.71 -3.44
CA PHE A 133 -5.17 17.12 -3.82
C PHE A 133 -6.48 17.93 -3.78
N CYS A 134 -7.61 17.33 -4.17
CA CYS A 134 -8.94 17.93 -4.06
C CYS A 134 -9.34 18.19 -2.60
N GLU A 135 -9.11 17.23 -1.70
CA GLU A 135 -9.35 17.40 -0.25
C GLU A 135 -8.51 18.54 0.35
N GLN A 136 -7.30 18.78 -0.18
CA GLN A 136 -6.44 19.90 0.22
C GLN A 136 -6.82 21.24 -0.45
N GLY A 137 -7.84 21.28 -1.32
CA GLY A 137 -8.20 22.46 -2.11
C GLY A 137 -7.19 22.84 -3.20
N LYS A 138 -6.23 21.96 -3.49
CA LYS A 138 -5.16 22.16 -4.48
C LYS A 138 -5.59 21.68 -5.86
N PHE A 139 -6.60 22.33 -6.43
CA PHE A 139 -7.24 21.88 -7.67
C PHE A 139 -6.31 21.91 -8.89
N ASP A 140 -5.39 22.88 -8.98
CA ASP A 140 -4.43 22.95 -10.08
C ASP A 140 -3.50 21.74 -10.10
N ASP A 141 -3.01 21.31 -8.94
CA ASP A 141 -2.19 20.11 -8.78
C ASP A 141 -3.01 18.85 -9.13
N ALA A 142 -4.26 18.76 -8.68
CA ALA A 142 -5.16 17.65 -9.02
C ALA A 142 -5.37 17.53 -10.56
N ILE A 143 -5.58 18.66 -11.24
CA ILE A 143 -5.73 18.72 -12.70
C ILE A 143 -4.42 18.32 -13.38
N GLU A 144 -3.27 18.74 -12.87
CA GLU A 144 -1.98 18.35 -13.42
C GLU A 144 -1.76 16.84 -13.34
N VAL A 145 -2.02 16.24 -12.18
CA VAL A 145 -1.93 14.79 -11.97
C VAL A 145 -2.84 14.03 -12.94
N PHE A 146 -4.09 14.47 -13.10
CA PHE A 146 -5.03 13.90 -14.06
C PHE A 146 -4.53 14.01 -15.51
N ARG A 147 -4.05 15.18 -15.93
CA ARG A 147 -3.54 15.41 -17.29
C ARG A 147 -2.31 14.55 -17.58
N ARG A 148 -1.41 14.37 -16.60
CA ARG A 148 -0.23 13.51 -16.74
C ARG A 148 -0.62 12.05 -16.99
N TRP A 149 -1.68 11.56 -16.36
CA TRP A 149 -2.21 10.21 -16.63
C TRP A 149 -2.75 10.08 -18.06
N VAL A 150 -3.64 10.99 -18.48
CA VAL A 150 -4.25 10.97 -19.83
C VAL A 150 -3.19 11.02 -20.94
N ARG A 151 -2.13 11.81 -20.77
CA ARG A 151 -1.02 11.88 -21.74
C ARG A 151 -0.23 10.57 -21.83
N ARG A 152 -0.08 9.81 -20.74
CA ARG A 152 0.61 8.52 -20.76
C ARG A 152 -0.19 7.44 -21.50
N ASP A 153 -1.49 7.36 -21.26
CA ASP A 153 -2.36 6.38 -21.94
C ASP A 153 -2.49 6.68 -23.45
N ALA A 154 -2.51 7.97 -23.84
CA ALA A 154 -2.54 8.37 -25.25
C ALA A 154 -1.28 7.94 -26.02
N VAL A 155 -0.11 7.94 -25.39
CA VAL A 155 1.16 7.49 -26.01
C VAL A 155 1.18 5.97 -26.22
N HIS A 156 0.51 5.20 -25.36
CA HIS A 156 0.38 3.75 -25.55
C HIS A 156 -0.59 3.37 -26.68
N LEU A 157 -1.62 4.19 -26.95
CA LEU A 157 -2.57 3.96 -28.05
C LEU A 157 -2.06 4.45 -29.42
N SER A 158 -1.11 5.39 -29.47
CA SER A 158 -0.52 5.88 -30.73
C SER A 158 0.63 5.02 -31.26
N THR A 159 0.98 3.93 -30.57
CA THR A 159 2.11 3.05 -30.92
C THR A 159 1.64 1.64 -31.33
N ILE A 160 0.38 1.50 -31.74
CA ILE A 160 -0.20 0.26 -32.31
C ILE A 160 -0.67 0.54 -33.73
#